data_AF-A0A962URM9-F1
#
_entry.id   AF-A0A962URM9-F1
#
_cell.length_a   1.000
_cell.length_b   1.000
_cell.length_c   1.000
_cell.angle_alpha   90.00
_cell.angle_beta   90.00
_cell.angle_gamma   90.00
#
_symmetry.space_group_name_H-M   'P 1'
#
loop_
_entity.id
_entity.type
_entity.pdbx_description
1 polymer ?
#
loop_
_entity_poly.entity_id
_entity_poly.type
_entity_poly.pdbx_seq_one_letter_code
_entity_poly.pdbx_strand_id
1 'polypeptide(L)' 'MYSDTRIGQILKGLPRSRFDKIVAEEEADKYAKGFRCWDQFLAMTFNQLSGATSLRQLESGFNSQPAAHYHL' A
#
# COMPACT_ATOMS: atom_id res chain seq x y z
N MET A 1 7.63 -15.30 9.48
CA MET A 1 8.61 -15.31 8.38
C MET A 1 8.31 -14.09 7.51
N TYR A 2 8.99 -12.98 7.76
CA TYR A 2 8.76 -11.71 7.06
C TYR A 2 9.27 -11.85 5.61
N SER A 3 8.37 -11.90 4.63
CA SER A 3 8.78 -11.81 3.22
C SER A 3 9.25 -10.38 2.95
N ASP A 4 10.56 -10.15 2.98
CA ASP A 4 11.20 -8.91 2.56
C ASP A 4 11.08 -8.75 1.03
N THR A 5 9.89 -8.39 0.57
CA THR A 5 9.72 -7.88 -0.80
C THR A 5 10.46 -6.55 -0.88
N ARG A 6 11.14 -6.27 -2.00
CA ARG A 6 11.88 -4.99 -2.19
C ARG A 6 11.01 -3.77 -1.91
N ILE A 7 9.70 -3.88 -2.19
CA ILE A 7 8.69 -2.89 -1.83
C ILE A 7 8.52 -2.81 -0.31
N GLY A 8 8.35 -3.93 0.40
CA GLY A 8 8.30 -3.95 1.86
C GLY A 8 9.49 -3.25 2.54
N GLN A 9 10.69 -3.31 1.96
CA GLN A 9 11.86 -2.55 2.44
C GLN A 9 11.74 -1.04 2.19
N ILE A 10 11.22 -0.62 1.04
CA ILE A 10 10.94 0.80 0.76
C ILE A 10 9.84 1.32 1.69
N LEU A 11 8.80 0.52 1.94
CA LEU A 11 7.69 0.85 2.83
C LEU A 11 8.14 0.99 4.29
N LYS A 12 9.16 0.24 4.74
CA LYS A 12 9.77 0.42 6.07
C LYS A 12 10.35 1.83 6.26
N GLY A 13 10.75 2.51 5.18
CA GLY A 13 11.25 3.89 5.23
C GLY A 13 10.15 4.96 5.24
N LEU A 14 8.87 4.59 5.05
CA LEU A 14 7.78 5.54 4.99
C LEU A 14 7.26 5.87 6.39
N PRO A 15 7.03 7.16 6.72
CA PRO A 15 6.62 7.57 8.06
C PRO A 15 5.13 7.28 8.30
N ARG A 16 4.79 6.00 8.53
CA ARG A 16 3.40 5.54 8.72
C ARG A 16 2.67 6.29 9.83
N SER A 17 3.32 6.49 10.97
CA SER A 17 2.73 7.24 12.09
C SER A 17 2.39 8.69 11.72
N ARG A 18 3.18 9.34 10.86
CA ARG A 18 2.89 10.71 10.40
C ARG A 18 1.72 10.72 9.43
N PHE A 19 1.65 9.73 8.54
CA PHE A 19 0.55 9.58 7.59
C PHE A 19 -0.77 9.30 8.32
N ASP A 20 -0.77 8.35 9.25
CA ASP A 20 -1.97 7.99 10.03
C ASP A 20 -2.48 9.19 10.84
N LYS A 21 -1.57 10.04 11.35
CA LYS A 21 -1.95 11.28 12.03
C LYS A 21 -2.69 12.24 11.10
N ILE A 22 -2.20 12.45 9.88
CA ILE A 22 -2.85 13.32 8.89
C ILE A 22 -4.21 12.75 8.47
N VAL A 23 -4.28 11.43 8.21
CA VAL A 23 -5.54 10.77 7.85
C VAL A 23 -6.57 10.88 8.96
N ALA A 24 -6.14 10.81 10.23
CA ALA A 24 -7.01 10.98 11.38
C ALA A 24 -7.46 12.45 11.55
N GLU A 25 -6.57 13.42 11.33
CA GLU A 25 -6.89 14.86 11.37
C GLU A 25 -7.91 15.25 10.29
N GLU A 26 -7.78 14.67 9.09
CA GLU A 26 -8.66 14.96 7.95
C GLU A 26 -9.89 14.03 7.86
N GLU A 27 -10.06 13.11 8.82
CA GLU A 27 -11.09 12.06 8.80
C GLU A 27 -11.18 11.29 7.46
N ALA A 28 -10.08 11.18 6.72
CA ALA A 28 -10.09 10.72 5.33
C ALA A 28 -10.52 9.25 5.18
N ASP A 29 -10.37 8.45 6.25
CA ASP A 29 -10.79 7.05 6.31
C ASP A 29 -12.23 6.85 6.85
N LYS A 30 -12.98 7.91 7.19
CA LYS A 30 -14.30 7.82 7.85
C LYS A 30 -15.33 6.94 7.14
N TYR A 31 -15.25 6.85 5.80
CA TYR A 31 -16.13 6.03 4.97
C TYR A 31 -15.40 4.93 4.20
N ALA A 32 -14.14 4.64 4.55
CA ALA A 32 -13.37 3.59 3.91
C ALA A 32 -14.00 2.21 4.17
N LYS A 33 -14.38 1.50 3.10
CA LYS A 33 -14.96 0.14 3.18
C LYS A 33 -13.90 -0.90 2.83
N GLY A 34 -12.95 -1.09 3.74
CA GLY A 34 -11.86 -2.07 3.58
C GLY A 34 -10.69 -1.62 2.72
N PHE A 35 -10.79 -0.49 2.02
CA PHE A 35 -9.67 0.14 1.31
C PHE A 35 -9.39 1.52 1.91
N ARG A 36 -8.35 1.61 2.75
CA ARG A 36 -8.00 2.85 3.47
C ARG A 36 -7.09 3.75 2.64
N CYS A 37 -6.94 5.00 3.06
CA CYS A 37 -5.99 5.95 2.50
C CYS A 37 -4.56 5.40 2.50
N TRP A 38 -4.19 4.60 3.52
CA TRP A 38 -2.90 3.92 3.53
C TRP A 38 -2.78 2.88 2.41
N ASP A 39 -3.80 2.06 2.21
CA ASP A 39 -3.82 1.04 1.15
C ASP A 39 -3.80 1.68 -0.24
N GLN A 40 -4.50 2.81 -0.41
CA GLN A 40 -4.46 3.64 -1.62
C GLN A 40 -3.06 4.23 -1.86
N PHE A 41 -2.42 4.78 -0.83
CA PHE A 41 -1.08 5.34 -0.92
C PHE A 41 -0.05 4.26 -1.29
N LEU A 42 -0.17 3.07 -0.71
CA LEU A 42 0.66 1.91 -1.06
C LEU A 42 0.47 1.51 -2.53
N ALA A 43 -0.77 1.41 -2.99
CA ALA A 43 -1.09 1.07 -4.38
C ALA A 43 -0.51 2.09 -5.36
N MET A 44 -0.67 3.39 -5.10
CA MET A 44 -0.10 4.44 -5.96
C MET A 44 1.42 4.42 -5.96
N THR A 45 2.06 4.25 -4.79
CA THR A 45 3.52 4.19 -4.68
C THR A 45 4.07 2.98 -5.43
N PHE A 46 3.43 1.82 -5.28
CA PHE A 46 3.75 0.62 -6.03
C PHE A 46 3.59 0.84 -7.54
N ASN A 47 2.52 1.50 -7.99
CA ASN A 47 2.32 1.84 -9.40
C ASN A 47 3.49 2.65 -9.97
N GLN A 48 3.89 3.70 -9.26
CA GLN A 48 4.99 4.58 -9.69
C GLN A 48 6.32 3.82 -9.75
N LEU A 49 6.59 2.94 -8.79
CA LEU A 49 7.85 2.18 -8.73
C LEU A 49 7.90 1.00 -9.72
N SER A 50 6.75 0.37 -9.99
CA SER A 50 6.65 -0.74 -10.94
C SER A 50 6.57 -0.27 -12.40
N GLY A 51 6.34 1.03 -12.64
CA GLY A 51 6.06 1.55 -13.97
C GLY A 51 4.79 0.95 -14.59
N ALA A 52 3.87 0.44 -13.75
CA ALA A 52 2.65 -0.18 -14.23
C ALA A 52 1.80 0.87 -14.97
N THR A 53 1.41 0.53 -16.20
CA THR A 53 0.61 1.40 -17.07
C THR A 53 -0.87 1.05 -17.04
N SER A 54 -1.25 0.01 -16.29
CA SER A 54 -2.65 -0.41 -16.14
C SER A 54 -2.95 -0.97 -14.75
N LEU A 55 -4.20 -0.80 -14.30
CA LEU A 55 -4.72 -1.38 -13.06
C LEU A 55 -4.53 -2.91 -13.00
N ARG A 56 -4.61 -3.59 -14.16
CA ARG A 56 -4.40 -5.04 -14.25
C ARG A 56 -2.94 -5.45 -14.03
N GLN A 57 -1.98 -4.64 -14.50
CA GLN A 57 -0.57 -4.89 -14.21
C GLN A 57 -0.26 -4.63 -12.74
N LEU A 58 -0.88 -3.60 -12.14
CA LEU A 58 -0.78 -3.35 -10.72
C LEU A 58 -1.35 -4.50 -9.91
N GLU A 59 -2.58 -4.92 -10.21
CA GLU A 59 -3.26 -6.03 -9.53
C GLU A 59 -2.47 -7.34 -9.70
N SER A 60 -2.01 -7.66 -10.90
CA SER A 60 -1.21 -8.85 -11.17
C SER A 60 0.12 -8.83 -10.42
N GLY A 61 0.81 -7.68 -10.38
CA GLY A 61 2.06 -7.52 -9.62
C GLY A 61 1.85 -7.60 -8.11
N PHE A 62 0.80 -6.97 -7.59
CA PHE A 62 0.42 -6.98 -6.17
C PHE A 62 -0.03 -8.39 -5.72
N ASN A 63 -0.91 -9.03 -6.49
CA ASN A 63 -1.40 -10.39 -6.22
C ASN A 63 -0.38 -11.48 -6.54
N SER A 64 0.70 -11.19 -7.29
CA SER A 64 1.81 -12.14 -7.50
C SER A 64 2.66 -12.36 -6.24
N GLN A 65 2.47 -11.55 -5.19
CA GLN A 65 3.05 -11.72 -3.86
C GLN A 65 1.98 -12.03 -2.79
N PRO A 66 1.27 -13.16 -2.89
CA PRO A 66 0.21 -13.51 -1.95
C PRO A 66 0.73 -13.69 -0.50
N ALA A 67 2.02 -14.03 -0.33
CA ALA A 67 2.67 -14.11 0.98
C ALA A 67 2.82 -12.76 1.71
N ALA A 68 2.68 -11.62 1.01
CA ALA A 68 2.76 -10.28 1.59
C ALA A 68 1.38 -9.72 2.01
N HIS A 69 0.29 -10.32 1.54
CA HIS A 69 -1.09 -9.85 1.75
C HIS A 69 -1.96 -10.78 2.60
N TYR A 70 -1.44 -11.94 3.02
CA TYR A 70 -2.19 -12.93 3.81
C TYR A 70 -2.67 -12.42 5.19
N HIS A 71 -2.23 -11.24 5.62
CA HIS A 71 -2.65 -10.61 6.88
C HIS A 71 -3.10 -9.15 6.74
N LEU A 72 -3.36 -8.68 5.51
CA LEU A 72 -3.99 -7.37 5.29
C LEU A 72 -5.50 -7.44 5.50
#